data_AF-B8FEW8-F1
#
_entry.id   AF-B8FEW8-F1
#
_cell.length_a   1.000
_cell.length_b   1.000
_cell.length_c   1.000
_cell.angle_alpha   90.00
_cell.angle_beta   90.00
_cell.angle_gamma   90.00
#
_symmetry.space_group_name_H-M   'P 1'
#
loop_
_entity.id
_entity.type
_entity.pdbx_description
1 polymer ?
#
loop_
_entity_poly.entity_id
_entity_poly.type
_entity_poly.pdbx_seq_one_letter_code
_entity_poly.pdbx_strand_id
1 'polypeptide(L)'
;MPQYRKISNEELQQILEQHKLWVESDERKGQCANLQGAELLRVYIGGRDLRGANLSNSYLGGIRLNGVKLQGADFSGAKIGYGVFTHLDLSKAKGLETCSHFGPSSIGIDTIYKSGGNIPEVFLRGCGVPDNFIEYMRSLVGQKLDIYSCFISYSHADEEFAQRLHSALQSCGVRCWYAPHDMQGGKKIYDQIDSAIRVHDKTLLCLSENSMGSKWVETEIRRTRKAMDKTGKQKLFPISIVDDFGRIKEWECFDANTGSDMADEVREFYIPDFSNWKDHDSFQREFEKLLRDLKRDA
;
A
#
# COMPACT_ATOMS: atom_id res chain seq x y z
N MET A 1 33.34 12.15 -20.79
CA MET A 1 32.19 11.66 -20.01
C MET A 1 32.37 12.15 -18.59
N PRO A 2 31.40 12.80 -17.94
CA PRO A 2 31.51 13.09 -16.51
C PRO A 2 31.74 11.78 -15.76
N GLN A 3 32.77 11.73 -14.93
CA GLN A 3 33.12 10.55 -14.15
C GLN A 3 32.23 10.54 -12.90
N TYR A 4 31.22 9.69 -12.87
CA TYR A 4 30.39 9.49 -11.68
C TYR A 4 31.23 8.91 -10.54
N ARG A 5 30.92 9.30 -9.30
CA ARG A 5 31.56 8.76 -8.10
C ARG A 5 31.06 7.34 -7.86
N LYS A 6 31.95 6.36 -8.01
CA LYS A 6 31.68 5.00 -7.57
C LYS A 6 31.56 4.96 -6.05
N ILE A 7 30.48 4.36 -5.58
CA ILE A 7 30.17 4.19 -4.17
C ILE A 7 30.08 2.69 -3.88
N SER A 8 30.73 2.22 -2.81
CA SER A 8 30.61 0.81 -2.41
C SER A 8 29.27 0.55 -1.72
N ASN A 9 28.87 -0.72 -1.62
CA ASN A 9 27.64 -1.06 -0.89
C ASN A 9 27.75 -0.69 0.59
N GLU A 10 28.92 -0.88 1.21
CA GLU A 10 29.17 -0.52 2.61
C GLU A 10 29.04 0.99 2.81
N GLU A 11 29.65 1.78 1.92
CA GLU A 11 29.57 3.24 1.96
C GLU A 11 28.11 3.71 1.77
N LEU A 12 27.38 3.12 0.83
CA LEU A 12 25.97 3.43 0.63
C LEU A 12 25.14 3.10 1.89
N GLN A 13 25.33 1.92 2.50
CA GLN A 13 24.61 1.58 3.73
C GLN A 13 24.95 2.54 4.87
N GLN A 14 26.22 2.96 4.99
CA GLN A 14 26.62 3.93 6.00
C GLN A 14 25.92 5.28 5.79
N ILE A 15 25.88 5.80 4.56
CA ILE A 15 25.16 7.04 4.24
C ILE A 15 23.68 6.92 4.60
N LEU A 16 23.05 5.79 4.22
CA LEU A 16 21.63 5.57 4.48
C LEU A 16 21.32 5.43 5.98
N GLU A 17 22.21 4.82 6.76
CA GLU A 17 22.03 4.72 8.22
C GLU A 17 22.22 6.07 8.91
N GLN A 18 23.22 6.87 8.48
CA GLN A 18 23.39 8.23 8.98
C GLN A 18 22.18 9.12 8.66
N HIS A 19 21.59 8.95 7.47
CA HIS A 19 20.38 9.69 7.10
C HIS A 19 19.16 9.25 7.89
N LYS A 20 19.01 7.95 8.14
CA LYS A 20 17.95 7.43 9.00
C LYS A 20 18.04 8.04 10.40
N LEU A 21 19.23 8.06 11.01
CA LEU A 21 19.45 8.72 12.30
C LEU A 21 19.12 10.22 12.25
N TRP A 22 19.45 10.89 11.15
CA TRP A 22 19.13 12.29 10.91
C TRP A 22 17.62 12.54 10.88
N VAL A 23 16.87 11.71 10.17
CA VAL A 23 15.40 11.80 10.13
C VAL A 23 14.78 11.47 11.49
N GLU A 24 15.21 10.39 12.15
CA GLU A 24 14.62 9.92 13.41
C GLU A 24 14.93 10.85 14.59
N SER A 25 16.04 11.56 14.53
CA SER A 25 16.45 12.48 15.58
C SER A 25 15.93 13.91 15.40
N ASP A 26 15.15 14.18 14.34
CA ASP A 26 14.72 15.53 13.96
C ASP A 26 15.95 16.43 13.76
N GLU A 27 16.86 15.97 12.89
CA GLU A 27 18.08 16.66 12.44
C GLU A 27 19.19 16.83 13.50
N ARG A 28 19.03 16.27 14.70
CA ARG A 28 19.99 16.45 15.82
C ARG A 28 21.20 15.51 15.78
N LYS A 29 21.11 14.36 15.13
CA LYS A 29 22.16 13.32 15.07
C LYS A 29 22.23 12.71 13.68
N GLY A 30 23.39 12.22 13.26
CA GLY A 30 23.55 11.67 11.91
C GLY A 30 23.73 12.76 10.86
N GLN A 31 23.60 12.40 9.58
CA GLN A 31 23.84 13.30 8.46
C GLN A 31 22.81 13.09 7.36
N CYS A 32 22.33 14.16 6.75
CA CYS A 32 21.46 14.04 5.58
C CYS A 32 22.21 13.33 4.42
N ALA A 33 21.53 12.44 3.70
CA ALA A 33 22.14 11.63 2.66
C ALA A 33 22.62 12.53 1.51
N ASN A 34 23.94 12.55 1.29
CA ASN A 34 24.54 13.18 0.12
C ASN A 34 25.04 12.10 -0.85
N LEU A 35 24.27 11.92 -1.92
CA LEU A 35 24.54 11.02 -3.04
C LEU A 35 24.81 11.82 -4.33
N GLN A 36 25.23 13.08 -4.20
CA GLN A 36 25.54 13.94 -5.33
C GLN A 36 26.62 13.30 -6.21
N GLY A 37 26.37 13.22 -7.52
CA GLY A 37 27.30 12.63 -8.48
C GLY A 37 27.55 11.13 -8.33
N ALA A 38 26.85 10.44 -7.44
CA ALA A 38 27.06 9.01 -7.18
C ALA A 38 26.56 8.12 -8.32
N GLU A 39 27.26 7.00 -8.56
CA GLU A 39 26.83 5.93 -9.45
C GLU A 39 26.00 4.89 -8.68
N LEU A 40 24.68 4.90 -8.86
CA LEU A 40 23.71 4.03 -8.18
C LEU A 40 23.06 3.05 -9.15
N LEU A 41 23.89 2.25 -9.80
CA LEU A 41 23.46 1.26 -10.78
C LEU A 41 22.76 0.05 -10.13
N ARG A 42 21.50 -0.20 -10.50
CA ARG A 42 20.70 -1.35 -10.05
C ARG A 42 20.58 -1.47 -8.52
N VAL A 43 20.64 -0.34 -7.84
CA VAL A 43 20.54 -0.25 -6.39
C VAL A 43 19.08 -0.38 -5.94
N TYR A 44 18.86 -1.14 -4.87
CA TYR A 44 17.57 -1.26 -4.19
C TYR A 44 17.59 -0.48 -2.87
N ILE A 45 16.74 0.54 -2.75
CA ILE A 45 16.57 1.35 -1.53
C ILE A 45 15.09 1.54 -1.16
N GLY A 46 14.23 0.60 -1.57
CA GLY A 46 12.79 0.63 -1.31
C GLY A 46 12.42 0.78 0.18
N GLY A 47 11.30 1.46 0.44
CA GLY A 47 10.70 1.66 1.77
C GLY A 47 11.44 2.61 2.71
N ARG A 48 12.58 3.17 2.30
CA ARG A 48 13.39 4.06 3.13
C ARG A 48 12.84 5.48 3.18
N ASP A 49 13.21 6.22 4.23
CA ASP A 49 13.00 7.66 4.30
C ASP A 49 14.23 8.36 3.72
N LEU A 50 14.06 9.09 2.61
CA LEU A 50 15.11 9.89 1.96
C LEU A 50 14.69 11.37 1.83
N ARG A 51 13.84 11.84 2.75
CA ARG A 51 13.38 13.23 2.73
C ARG A 51 14.57 14.19 2.83
N GLY A 52 14.62 15.16 1.92
CA GLY A 52 15.72 16.13 1.84
C GLY A 52 17.06 15.58 1.33
N ALA A 53 17.16 14.30 0.95
CA ALA A 53 18.40 13.72 0.43
C ALA A 53 18.84 14.40 -0.89
N ASN A 54 20.15 14.55 -1.09
CA ASN A 54 20.71 15.11 -2.31
C ASN A 54 21.14 13.99 -3.27
N LEU A 55 20.42 13.81 -4.37
CA LEU A 55 20.75 12.91 -5.48
C LEU A 55 21.12 13.70 -6.76
N SER A 56 21.44 14.99 -6.64
CA SER A 56 21.77 15.83 -7.81
C SER A 56 22.96 15.27 -8.60
N ASN A 57 22.90 15.36 -9.92
CA ASN A 57 23.94 14.90 -10.85
C ASN A 57 24.33 13.41 -10.71
N SER A 58 23.54 12.59 -10.01
CA SER A 58 23.80 11.16 -9.84
C SER A 58 23.44 10.35 -11.09
N TYR A 59 23.98 9.13 -11.19
CA TYR A 59 23.62 8.16 -12.22
C TYR A 59 22.74 7.05 -11.63
N LEU A 60 21.46 7.07 -11.97
CA LEU A 60 20.41 6.25 -11.34
C LEU A 60 19.91 5.13 -12.26
N GLY A 61 20.83 4.48 -12.99
CA GLY A 61 20.48 3.44 -13.94
C GLY A 61 19.96 2.17 -13.26
N GLY A 62 18.70 1.79 -13.48
CA GLY A 62 18.12 0.59 -12.87
C GLY A 62 17.73 0.75 -11.40
N ILE A 63 17.70 1.97 -10.85
CA ILE A 63 17.38 2.19 -9.44
C ILE A 63 15.95 1.72 -9.09
N ARG A 64 15.76 1.18 -7.89
CA ARG A 64 14.45 0.77 -7.38
C ARG A 64 14.11 1.57 -6.12
N LEU A 65 13.11 2.44 -6.24
CA LEU A 65 12.67 3.39 -5.21
C LEU A 65 11.32 3.04 -4.60
N ASN A 66 10.83 1.79 -4.72
CA ASN A 66 9.48 1.41 -4.29
C ASN A 66 9.17 1.89 -2.87
N GLY A 67 8.18 2.77 -2.70
CA GLY A 67 7.73 3.24 -1.38
C GLY A 67 8.70 4.15 -0.61
N VAL A 68 9.72 4.69 -1.26
CA VAL A 68 10.65 5.64 -0.63
C VAL A 68 9.96 6.98 -0.38
N LYS A 69 10.22 7.60 0.78
CA LYS A 69 9.78 8.98 1.04
C LYS A 69 10.79 9.96 0.45
N LEU A 70 10.35 10.76 -0.52
CA LEU A 70 11.20 11.65 -1.31
C LEU A 70 10.86 13.14 -1.13
N GLN A 71 10.09 13.51 -0.09
CA GLN A 71 9.73 14.91 0.11
C GLN A 71 10.99 15.77 0.27
N GLY A 72 11.16 16.77 -0.60
CA GLY A 72 12.31 17.67 -0.61
C GLY A 72 13.62 17.07 -1.14
N ALA A 73 13.63 15.79 -1.55
CA ALA A 73 14.80 15.16 -2.15
C ALA A 73 15.13 15.81 -3.50
N ASP A 74 16.42 16.01 -3.78
CA ASP A 74 16.90 16.74 -4.95
C ASP A 74 17.44 15.80 -6.03
N PHE A 75 16.79 15.78 -7.19
CA PHE A 75 17.17 15.01 -8.38
C PHE A 75 17.78 15.88 -9.50
N SER A 76 18.14 17.13 -9.19
CA SER A 76 18.61 18.10 -10.19
C SER A 76 19.78 17.55 -11.02
N GLY A 77 19.64 17.52 -12.34
CA GLY A 77 20.66 17.01 -13.27
C GLY A 77 20.94 15.50 -13.16
N ALA A 78 20.16 14.74 -12.39
CA ALA A 78 20.32 13.29 -12.32
C ALA A 78 20.10 12.65 -13.69
N LYS A 79 20.85 11.57 -13.97
CA LYS A 79 20.73 10.79 -15.19
C LYS A 79 20.05 9.46 -14.89
N ILE A 80 18.87 9.25 -15.46
CA ILE A 80 17.92 8.20 -15.08
C ILE A 80 17.63 7.29 -16.27
N GLY A 81 17.43 6.00 -16.01
CA GLY A 81 17.01 5.05 -17.04
C GLY A 81 16.81 3.67 -16.46
N TYR A 82 15.81 2.94 -16.94
CA TYR A 82 15.46 1.59 -16.49
C TYR A 82 15.11 1.50 -14.99
N GLY A 83 14.77 2.62 -14.34
CA GLY A 83 14.41 2.68 -12.93
C GLY A 83 12.96 2.26 -12.67
N VAL A 84 12.63 2.05 -11.38
CA VAL A 84 11.27 1.71 -10.91
C VAL A 84 10.80 2.74 -9.88
N PHE A 85 9.74 3.47 -10.24
CA PHE A 85 9.13 4.58 -9.50
C PHE A 85 7.69 4.22 -9.11
N THR A 86 7.53 3.28 -8.17
CA THR A 86 6.21 2.87 -7.64
C THR A 86 6.07 3.26 -6.17
N HIS A 87 4.85 3.50 -5.73
CA HIS A 87 4.48 3.86 -4.36
C HIS A 87 5.12 5.15 -3.84
N LEU A 88 5.48 6.07 -4.74
CA LEU A 88 6.14 7.33 -4.42
C LEU A 88 5.16 8.49 -4.36
N ASP A 89 5.48 9.49 -3.54
CA ASP A 89 4.96 10.85 -3.68
C ASP A 89 6.09 11.73 -4.21
N LEU A 90 6.00 12.09 -5.49
CA LEU A 90 6.97 12.91 -6.21
C LEU A 90 6.59 14.40 -6.22
N SER A 91 5.45 14.78 -5.64
CA SER A 91 4.92 16.16 -5.69
C SER A 91 5.83 17.21 -5.05
N LYS A 92 6.72 16.77 -4.16
CA LYS A 92 7.69 17.60 -3.43
C LYS A 92 9.14 17.26 -3.73
N ALA A 93 9.40 16.35 -4.68
CA ALA A 93 10.76 16.10 -5.16
C ALA A 93 11.22 17.29 -6.03
N LYS A 94 12.50 17.64 -5.95
CA LYS A 94 13.07 18.80 -6.65
C LYS A 94 13.85 18.35 -7.87
N GLY A 95 13.86 19.18 -8.92
CA GLY A 95 14.75 19.00 -10.06
C GLY A 95 14.38 17.88 -11.02
N LEU A 96 13.18 17.28 -10.90
CA LEU A 96 12.70 16.22 -11.79
C LEU A 96 12.63 16.69 -13.25
N GLU A 97 12.28 17.95 -13.47
CA GLU A 97 12.24 18.62 -14.78
C GLU A 97 13.62 18.77 -15.43
N THR A 98 14.71 18.64 -14.66
CA THR A 98 16.09 18.75 -15.15
C THR A 98 16.76 17.40 -15.34
N CYS A 99 16.10 16.30 -14.97
CA CYS A 99 16.66 14.96 -15.15
C CYS A 99 16.87 14.66 -16.64
N SER A 100 17.98 14.00 -16.94
CA SER A 100 18.24 13.46 -18.28
C SER A 100 17.92 11.97 -18.31
N HIS A 101 17.19 11.52 -19.33
CA HIS A 101 16.78 10.13 -19.46
C HIS A 101 17.57 9.44 -20.57
N PHE A 102 18.25 8.35 -20.26
CA PHE A 102 18.99 7.53 -21.25
C PHE A 102 18.25 6.24 -21.63
N GLY A 103 17.08 6.01 -21.03
CA GLY A 103 16.18 4.91 -21.31
C GLY A 103 14.88 5.09 -20.52
N PRO A 104 13.79 4.43 -20.94
CA PRO A 104 12.51 4.51 -20.25
C PRO A 104 12.62 3.91 -18.84
N SER A 105 11.75 4.35 -17.93
CA SER A 105 11.66 3.86 -16.55
C SER A 105 10.22 3.56 -16.21
N SER A 106 9.97 2.56 -15.36
CA SER A 106 8.61 2.21 -14.96
C SER A 106 8.10 3.19 -13.91
N ILE A 107 6.99 3.88 -14.19
CA ILE A 107 6.27 4.70 -13.22
C ILE A 107 4.90 4.09 -12.93
N GLY A 108 4.57 3.94 -11.65
CA GLY A 108 3.29 3.37 -11.23
C GLY A 108 2.13 4.35 -11.35
N ILE A 109 0.94 3.85 -11.69
CA ILE A 109 -0.32 4.63 -11.62
C ILE A 109 -0.53 5.14 -10.19
N ASP A 110 -0.19 4.34 -9.19
CA ASP A 110 -0.27 4.71 -7.79
C ASP A 110 0.66 5.89 -7.43
N THR A 111 1.86 5.97 -8.00
CA THR A 111 2.77 7.11 -7.85
C THR A 111 2.17 8.38 -8.44
N ILE A 112 1.54 8.29 -9.61
CA ILE A 112 0.87 9.41 -10.28
C ILE A 112 -0.22 10.00 -9.39
N TYR A 113 -1.11 9.16 -8.85
CA TYR A 113 -2.19 9.61 -7.98
C TYR A 113 -1.68 10.09 -6.62
N LYS A 114 -0.72 9.40 -5.99
CA LYS A 114 -0.08 9.86 -4.74
C LYS A 114 0.57 11.23 -4.88
N SER A 115 1.13 11.51 -6.05
CA SER A 115 1.76 12.81 -6.35
C SER A 115 0.74 13.89 -6.71
N GLY A 116 -0.57 13.60 -6.70
CA GLY A 116 -1.59 14.57 -7.11
C GLY A 116 -1.47 15.00 -8.58
N GLY A 117 -0.82 14.20 -9.43
CA GLY A 117 -0.52 14.56 -10.82
C GLY A 117 0.58 15.63 -10.94
N ASN A 118 1.14 16.09 -9.83
CA ASN A 118 2.20 17.09 -9.76
C ASN A 118 3.57 16.45 -10.03
N ILE A 119 3.73 15.90 -11.23
CA ILE A 119 5.00 15.35 -11.74
C ILE A 119 5.32 16.11 -13.02
N PRO A 120 6.54 16.65 -13.19
CA PRO A 120 6.88 17.36 -14.42
C PRO A 120 6.67 16.50 -15.66
N GLU A 121 6.01 17.06 -16.69
CA GLU A 121 5.72 16.31 -17.92
C GLU A 121 6.98 15.80 -18.60
N VAL A 122 8.07 16.57 -18.56
CA VAL A 122 9.37 16.19 -19.12
C VAL A 122 9.89 14.91 -18.45
N PHE A 123 9.72 14.77 -17.15
CA PHE A 123 10.09 13.56 -16.41
C PHE A 123 9.21 12.37 -16.82
N LEU A 124 7.88 12.58 -16.93
CA LEU A 124 6.95 11.53 -17.38
C LEU A 124 7.27 11.05 -18.80
N ARG A 125 7.53 11.98 -19.74
CA ARG A 125 8.00 11.66 -21.09
C ARG A 125 9.32 10.90 -21.06
N GLY A 126 10.26 11.31 -20.21
CA GLY A 126 11.54 10.64 -19.99
C GLY A 126 11.39 9.21 -19.44
N CYS A 127 10.38 8.95 -18.62
CA CYS A 127 9.99 7.61 -18.20
C CYS A 127 9.36 6.78 -19.34
N GLY A 128 8.91 7.41 -20.43
CA GLY A 128 8.25 6.76 -21.55
C GLY A 128 6.73 6.79 -21.48
N VAL A 129 6.15 7.67 -20.66
CA VAL A 129 4.69 7.86 -20.60
C VAL A 129 4.22 8.58 -21.88
N PRO A 130 3.24 8.05 -22.62
CA PRO A 130 2.71 8.69 -23.83
C PRO A 130 2.05 10.06 -23.56
N ASP A 131 2.18 11.00 -24.50
CA ASP A 131 1.65 12.37 -24.36
C ASP A 131 0.13 12.41 -24.14
N ASN A 132 -0.63 11.60 -24.87
CA ASN A 132 -2.08 11.51 -24.69
C ASN A 132 -2.44 11.12 -23.24
N PHE A 133 -1.69 10.19 -22.65
CA PHE A 133 -1.90 9.81 -21.26
C PHE A 133 -1.54 10.95 -20.30
N ILE A 134 -0.45 11.68 -20.53
CA ILE A 134 -0.04 12.85 -19.71
C ILE A 134 -1.13 13.93 -19.74
N GLU A 135 -1.71 14.20 -20.90
CA GLU A 135 -2.81 15.15 -21.07
C GLU A 135 -4.06 14.74 -20.28
N TYR A 136 -4.52 13.49 -20.43
CA TYR A 136 -5.69 13.00 -19.70
C TYR A 136 -5.45 12.88 -18.19
N MET A 137 -4.24 12.52 -17.77
CA MET A 137 -3.90 12.29 -16.37
C MET A 137 -4.21 13.51 -15.49
N ARG A 138 -3.96 14.74 -15.96
CA ARG A 138 -4.27 15.96 -15.19
C ARG A 138 -5.75 16.09 -14.83
N SER A 139 -6.64 15.66 -15.72
CA SER A 139 -8.08 15.67 -15.48
C SER A 139 -8.54 14.60 -14.49
N LEU A 140 -7.77 13.52 -14.37
CA LEU A 140 -8.08 12.37 -13.52
C LEU A 140 -7.60 12.56 -12.09
N VAL A 141 -6.42 13.15 -11.88
CA VAL A 141 -5.84 13.24 -10.52
C VAL A 141 -6.47 14.36 -9.66
N GLY A 142 -7.16 15.32 -10.28
CA GLY A 142 -8.00 16.30 -9.57
C GLY A 142 -9.32 15.73 -9.06
N GLN A 143 -9.73 14.55 -9.53
CA GLN A 143 -10.86 13.84 -8.95
C GLN A 143 -10.36 13.12 -7.71
N LYS A 144 -11.09 13.27 -6.60
CA LYS A 144 -10.89 12.43 -5.42
C LYS A 144 -11.15 11.01 -5.89
N LEU A 145 -10.07 10.31 -6.21
CA LEU A 145 -10.13 8.94 -6.62
C LEU A 145 -10.50 8.23 -5.32
N ASP A 146 -11.78 7.98 -5.13
CA ASP A 146 -12.27 7.16 -4.02
C ASP A 146 -11.81 5.73 -4.33
N ILE A 147 -10.52 5.51 -4.15
CA ILE A 147 -9.84 4.27 -4.43
C ILE A 147 -10.24 3.33 -3.30
N TYR A 148 -11.42 2.75 -3.42
CA TYR A 148 -11.87 1.73 -2.50
C TYR A 148 -11.02 0.49 -2.73
N SER A 149 -10.06 0.29 -1.83
CA SER A 149 -9.30 -0.94 -1.75
C SER A 149 -9.72 -1.71 -0.51
N CYS A 150 -10.27 -2.91 -0.70
CA CYS A 150 -10.61 -3.80 0.41
C CYS A 150 -9.89 -5.14 0.34
N PHE A 151 -9.59 -5.71 1.51
CA PHE A 151 -9.18 -7.10 1.63
C PHE A 151 -10.35 -7.96 2.10
N ILE A 152 -10.48 -9.16 1.54
CA ILE A 152 -11.41 -10.18 2.02
C ILE A 152 -10.61 -11.14 2.90
N SER A 153 -10.85 -11.11 4.20
CA SER A 153 -10.35 -12.08 5.17
C SER A 153 -11.43 -13.12 5.42
N TYR A 154 -11.11 -14.39 5.16
CA TYR A 154 -12.03 -15.51 5.22
C TYR A 154 -11.29 -16.77 5.67
N SER A 155 -12.01 -17.80 6.11
CA SER A 155 -11.44 -19.14 6.30
C SER A 155 -11.44 -19.88 4.97
N HIS A 156 -10.47 -20.76 4.70
CA HIS A 156 -10.47 -21.58 3.47
C HIS A 156 -11.77 -22.40 3.28
N ALA A 157 -12.46 -22.73 4.39
CA ALA A 157 -13.77 -23.40 4.32
C ALA A 157 -14.88 -22.55 3.67
N ASP A 158 -14.68 -21.23 3.59
CA ASP A 158 -15.65 -20.25 3.09
C ASP A 158 -15.23 -19.67 1.72
N GLU A 159 -14.32 -20.35 1.00
CA GLU A 159 -13.75 -19.88 -0.27
C GLU A 159 -14.82 -19.58 -1.34
N GLU A 160 -15.86 -20.41 -1.44
CA GLU A 160 -16.95 -20.22 -2.41
C GLU A 160 -17.66 -18.87 -2.20
N PHE A 161 -17.93 -18.51 -0.94
CA PHE A 161 -18.51 -17.21 -0.61
C PHE A 161 -17.53 -16.06 -0.92
N ALA A 162 -16.27 -16.21 -0.52
CA ALA A 162 -15.25 -15.19 -0.74
C ALA A 162 -15.06 -14.88 -2.23
N GLN A 163 -15.05 -15.91 -3.09
CA GLN A 163 -14.94 -15.77 -4.54
C GLN A 163 -16.16 -15.06 -5.15
N ARG A 164 -17.37 -15.39 -4.67
CA ARG A 164 -18.60 -14.72 -5.11
C ARG A 164 -18.60 -13.24 -4.73
N LEU A 165 -18.24 -12.93 -3.48
CA LEU A 165 -18.14 -11.56 -2.98
C LEU A 165 -17.07 -10.76 -3.74
N HIS A 166 -15.89 -11.36 -3.94
CA HIS A 166 -14.81 -10.76 -4.72
C HIS A 166 -15.26 -10.40 -6.14
N SER A 167 -15.92 -11.34 -6.83
CA SER A 167 -16.40 -11.13 -8.21
C SER A 167 -17.44 -10.01 -8.29
N ALA A 168 -18.35 -9.93 -7.32
CA ALA A 168 -19.35 -8.88 -7.24
C ALA A 168 -18.72 -7.49 -6.94
N LEU A 169 -17.72 -7.42 -6.07
CA LEU A 169 -16.98 -6.18 -5.80
C LEU A 169 -16.24 -5.67 -7.04
N GLN A 170 -15.53 -6.56 -7.74
CA GLN A 170 -14.79 -6.21 -8.97
C GLN A 170 -15.72 -5.73 -10.09
N SER A 171 -16.88 -6.36 -10.28
CA SER A 171 -17.84 -5.94 -11.32
C SER A 171 -18.43 -4.56 -11.04
N CYS A 172 -18.43 -4.13 -9.78
CA CYS A 172 -18.84 -2.79 -9.34
C CYS A 172 -17.69 -1.78 -9.29
N GLY A 173 -16.49 -2.15 -9.76
CA GLY A 173 -15.30 -1.28 -9.78
C GLY A 173 -14.60 -1.10 -8.44
N VAL A 174 -14.92 -1.91 -7.42
CA VAL A 174 -14.21 -1.91 -6.14
C VAL A 174 -12.95 -2.75 -6.28
N ARG A 175 -11.78 -2.19 -5.92
CA ARG A 175 -10.54 -2.97 -5.92
C ARG A 175 -10.52 -3.88 -4.70
N CYS A 176 -10.63 -5.17 -4.90
CA CYS A 176 -10.53 -6.14 -3.82
C CYS A 176 -9.44 -7.17 -4.08
N TRP A 177 -8.82 -7.63 -2.99
CA TRP A 177 -7.88 -8.74 -2.99
C TRP A 177 -8.23 -9.67 -1.84
N TYR A 178 -7.78 -10.92 -1.92
CA TYR A 178 -7.82 -11.82 -0.77
C TYR A 178 -6.70 -11.46 0.21
N ALA A 179 -6.96 -11.68 1.50
CA ALA A 179 -5.95 -11.44 2.53
C ALA A 179 -4.69 -12.30 2.26
N PRO A 180 -3.46 -11.80 2.52
CA PRO A 180 -2.19 -12.44 2.12
C PRO A 180 -1.90 -13.87 2.63
N HIS A 181 -2.82 -14.52 3.33
CA HIS A 181 -2.65 -15.88 3.86
C HIS A 181 -3.02 -16.96 2.85
N ASP A 182 -3.42 -16.56 1.63
CA ASP A 182 -3.41 -17.43 0.44
C ASP A 182 -1.98 -17.71 -0.08
N MET A 183 -0.92 -17.23 0.59
CA MET A 183 0.46 -17.62 0.30
C MET A 183 0.84 -18.93 1.02
N GLN A 184 1.00 -19.98 0.23
CA GLN A 184 1.52 -21.29 0.63
C GLN A 184 2.75 -21.20 1.56
N GLY A 185 2.72 -21.94 2.67
CA GLY A 185 3.87 -22.08 3.57
C GLY A 185 5.10 -22.65 2.84
N GLY A 186 6.28 -22.05 3.07
CA GLY A 186 7.57 -22.59 2.59
C GLY A 186 8.51 -21.63 1.85
N LYS A 187 8.15 -20.36 1.63
CA LYS A 187 9.05 -19.38 0.97
C LYS A 187 9.64 -18.34 1.93
N LYS A 188 10.87 -17.94 1.64
CA LYS A 188 11.71 -17.08 2.47
C LYS A 188 11.06 -15.70 2.66
N ILE A 189 11.12 -15.22 3.90
CA ILE A 189 10.61 -13.95 4.42
C ILE A 189 10.99 -12.75 3.52
N TYR A 190 12.15 -12.74 2.87
CA TYR A 190 12.60 -11.61 2.04
C TYR A 190 11.82 -11.39 0.73
N ASP A 191 11.10 -12.39 0.20
CA ASP A 191 10.16 -12.20 -0.91
C ASP A 191 8.76 -11.78 -0.43
N GLN A 192 8.52 -11.81 0.88
CA GLN A 192 7.33 -11.27 1.56
C GLN A 192 7.56 -9.85 2.10
N ILE A 193 8.80 -9.33 1.98
CA ILE A 193 9.22 -8.00 2.46
C ILE A 193 8.89 -6.87 1.45
N ASP A 194 8.47 -7.19 0.23
CA ASP A 194 7.50 -6.32 -0.45
C ASP A 194 6.11 -6.67 0.05
N SER A 195 5.96 -6.56 1.38
CA SER A 195 4.70 -6.24 1.99
C SER A 195 4.10 -5.15 1.12
N ALA A 196 3.07 -5.54 0.36
CA ALA A 196 2.05 -4.67 -0.19
C ALA A 196 1.95 -3.51 0.79
N ILE A 197 2.59 -2.42 0.38
CA ILE A 197 2.82 -1.27 1.21
C ILE A 197 1.44 -0.90 1.71
N ARG A 198 1.27 -0.93 3.03
CA ARG A 198 0.08 -0.57 3.81
C ARG A 198 -0.72 0.57 3.15
N VAL A 199 -1.62 0.22 2.22
CA VAL A 199 -2.55 1.15 1.55
C VAL A 199 -3.80 0.36 1.18
N HIS A 200 -4.39 -0.32 2.15
CA HIS A 200 -5.77 -0.77 2.01
C HIS A 200 -6.55 -0.07 3.10
N ASP A 201 -7.61 0.61 2.68
CA ASP A 201 -8.39 1.43 3.59
C ASP A 201 -9.35 0.57 4.42
N LYS A 202 -9.74 -0.61 3.90
CA LYS A 202 -10.82 -1.43 4.45
C LYS A 202 -10.48 -2.92 4.50
N THR A 203 -10.82 -3.60 5.59
CA THR A 203 -10.74 -5.07 5.71
C THR A 203 -12.15 -5.63 5.90
N LEU A 204 -12.62 -6.42 4.93
CA LEU A 204 -13.85 -7.22 5.03
C LEU A 204 -13.52 -8.52 5.80
N LEU A 205 -14.10 -8.69 6.98
CA LEU A 205 -13.89 -9.87 7.82
C LEU A 205 -15.10 -10.80 7.74
N CYS A 206 -14.95 -11.95 7.08
CA CYS A 206 -16.01 -12.95 6.97
C CYS A 206 -16.11 -13.74 8.28
N LEU A 207 -17.18 -13.52 9.04
CA LEU A 207 -17.52 -14.22 10.27
C LEU A 207 -18.33 -15.46 9.94
N SER A 208 -17.69 -16.62 10.05
CA SER A 208 -18.26 -17.94 9.90
C SER A 208 -17.96 -18.78 11.12
N GLU A 209 -18.58 -19.95 11.25
CA GLU A 209 -18.22 -20.90 12.30
C GLU A 209 -16.72 -21.26 12.25
N ASN A 210 -16.16 -21.35 11.04
CA ASN A 210 -14.77 -21.72 10.81
C ASN A 210 -13.81 -20.57 11.15
N SER A 211 -14.19 -19.33 10.83
CA SER A 211 -13.32 -18.18 11.07
C SER A 211 -13.34 -17.78 12.54
N MET A 212 -14.51 -17.73 13.19
CA MET A 212 -14.65 -17.34 14.60
C MET A 212 -13.92 -18.28 15.57
N GLY A 213 -13.85 -19.58 15.25
CA GLY A 213 -13.10 -20.56 16.02
C GLY A 213 -11.59 -20.59 15.74
N SER A 214 -11.09 -19.76 14.82
CA SER A 214 -9.70 -19.81 14.37
C SER A 214 -8.83 -18.72 14.99
N LYS A 215 -7.58 -19.08 15.36
CA LYS A 215 -6.52 -18.13 15.73
C LYS A 215 -6.23 -17.07 14.65
N TRP A 216 -6.70 -17.34 13.43
CA TRP A 216 -6.63 -16.43 12.30
C TRP A 216 -7.42 -15.13 12.53
N VAL A 217 -8.67 -15.22 12.99
CA VAL A 217 -9.52 -14.04 13.20
C VAL A 217 -8.95 -13.15 14.29
N GLU A 218 -8.44 -13.73 15.37
CA GLU A 218 -7.68 -13.01 16.40
C GLU A 218 -6.51 -12.23 15.78
N THR A 219 -5.73 -12.88 14.91
CA THR A 219 -4.56 -12.25 14.28
C THR A 219 -4.96 -11.08 13.38
N GLU A 220 -6.05 -11.20 12.63
CA GLU A 220 -6.50 -10.17 11.70
C GLU A 220 -7.13 -8.96 12.42
N ILE A 221 -7.91 -9.19 13.47
CA ILE A 221 -8.44 -8.11 14.32
C ILE A 221 -7.29 -7.35 14.98
N ARG A 222 -6.31 -8.07 15.56
CA ARG A 222 -5.12 -7.44 16.17
C ARG A 222 -4.30 -6.63 15.16
N ARG A 223 -4.14 -7.13 13.93
CA ARG A 223 -3.45 -6.40 12.85
C ARG A 223 -4.19 -5.12 12.47
N THR A 224 -5.50 -5.20 12.34
CA THR A 224 -6.35 -4.07 11.98
C THR A 224 -6.31 -2.99 13.06
N ARG A 225 -6.44 -3.36 14.35
CA ARG A 225 -6.26 -2.44 15.49
C ARG A 225 -4.92 -1.72 15.46
N LYS A 226 -3.82 -2.48 15.37
CA LYS A 226 -2.47 -1.91 15.34
C LYS A 226 -2.25 -0.96 14.16
N ALA A 227 -2.98 -1.14 13.06
CA ALA A 227 -2.92 -0.25 11.92
C ALA A 227 -3.83 0.99 12.09
N MET A 228 -5.00 0.83 12.73
CA MET A 228 -5.88 1.91 13.16
C MET A 228 -5.15 2.87 14.10
N ASP A 229 -4.46 2.36 15.13
CA ASP A 229 -3.72 3.18 16.10
C ASP A 229 -2.60 4.01 15.44
N LYS A 230 -1.99 3.47 14.38
CA LYS A 230 -0.85 4.12 13.70
C LYS A 230 -1.26 5.13 12.64
N THR A 231 -2.43 4.97 12.03
CA THR A 231 -2.80 5.71 10.81
C THR A 231 -4.14 6.42 10.90
N GLY A 232 -5.03 6.02 11.82
CA GLY A 232 -6.39 6.52 11.97
C GLY A 232 -7.30 6.27 10.76
N LYS A 233 -6.85 5.50 9.76
CA LYS A 233 -7.48 5.42 8.43
C LYS A 233 -8.02 4.05 8.05
N GLN A 234 -7.50 2.96 8.64
CA GLN A 234 -7.97 1.62 8.31
C GLN A 234 -9.31 1.34 9.01
N LYS A 235 -10.26 0.69 8.33
CA LYS A 235 -11.57 0.34 8.88
C LYS A 235 -11.85 -1.15 8.74
N LEU A 236 -12.33 -1.77 9.83
CA LEU A 236 -12.80 -3.15 9.84
C LEU A 236 -14.28 -3.18 9.44
N PHE A 237 -14.65 -4.10 8.56
CA PHE A 237 -16.02 -4.33 8.08
C PHE A 237 -16.36 -5.81 8.27
N PRO A 238 -16.87 -6.20 9.44
CA PRO A 238 -17.36 -7.55 9.66
C PRO A 238 -18.58 -7.84 8.79
N ILE A 239 -18.63 -9.04 8.21
CA ILE A 239 -19.80 -9.59 7.50
C ILE A 239 -20.10 -10.98 8.04
N SER A 240 -21.37 -11.27 8.29
CA SER A 240 -21.81 -12.56 8.83
C SER A 240 -22.11 -13.52 7.69
N ILE A 241 -21.61 -14.76 7.78
CA ILE A 241 -22.10 -15.89 6.98
C ILE A 241 -22.60 -17.03 7.88
N VAL A 242 -22.85 -16.77 9.15
CA VAL A 242 -23.47 -17.74 10.07
C VAL A 242 -24.99 -17.75 9.92
N ASP A 243 -25.58 -18.93 9.95
CA ASP A 243 -27.04 -19.12 9.83
C ASP A 243 -27.83 -18.53 11.02
N ASP A 244 -27.17 -18.40 12.19
CA ASP A 244 -27.76 -17.82 13.39
C ASP A 244 -26.87 -16.72 13.96
N PHE A 245 -27.37 -15.48 13.91
CA PHE A 245 -26.69 -14.30 14.44
C PHE A 245 -26.47 -14.38 15.96
N GLY A 246 -27.25 -15.19 16.69
CA GLY A 246 -27.01 -15.48 18.10
C GLY A 246 -25.59 -15.98 18.38
N ARG A 247 -25.01 -16.73 17.44
CA ARG A 247 -23.64 -17.24 17.56
C ARG A 247 -22.57 -16.15 17.53
N ILE A 248 -22.80 -15.06 16.80
CA ILE A 248 -21.90 -13.89 16.84
C ILE A 248 -22.03 -13.19 18.19
N LYS A 249 -23.25 -13.08 18.73
CA LYS A 249 -23.50 -12.46 20.05
C LYS A 249 -22.80 -13.19 21.19
N GLU A 250 -22.74 -14.51 21.11
CA GLU A 250 -22.10 -15.39 22.11
C GLU A 250 -20.63 -15.66 21.82
N TRP A 251 -20.09 -15.18 20.70
CA TRP A 251 -18.69 -15.37 20.36
C TRP A 251 -17.80 -14.48 21.23
N GLU A 252 -16.77 -15.12 21.81
CA GLU A 252 -15.71 -14.50 22.59
C GLU A 252 -14.36 -14.74 21.90
N CYS A 253 -13.53 -13.70 21.83
CA CYS A 253 -12.21 -13.74 21.24
C CYS A 253 -11.21 -13.03 22.18
N PHE A 254 -10.80 -13.71 23.24
CA PHE A 254 -9.95 -13.13 24.27
C PHE A 254 -8.51 -12.92 23.79
N ASP A 255 -8.02 -11.67 23.84
CA ASP A 255 -6.60 -11.36 23.62
C ASP A 255 -5.84 -11.35 24.96
N ALA A 256 -5.09 -12.41 25.23
CA ALA A 256 -4.28 -12.54 26.44
C ALA A 256 -3.19 -11.45 26.59
N ASN A 257 -2.81 -10.75 25.52
CA ASN A 257 -1.81 -9.68 25.58
C ASN A 257 -2.40 -8.33 25.99
N THR A 258 -3.69 -8.11 25.73
CA THR A 258 -4.38 -6.84 26.04
C THR A 258 -5.42 -6.98 27.16
N GLY A 259 -5.80 -8.22 27.50
CA GLY A 259 -6.84 -8.52 28.48
C GLY A 259 -8.24 -8.12 28.02
N SER A 260 -8.45 -7.94 26.70
CA SER A 260 -9.71 -7.51 26.12
C SER A 260 -10.36 -8.61 25.29
N ASP A 261 -11.69 -8.66 25.27
CA ASP A 261 -12.42 -9.45 24.29
C ASP A 261 -12.46 -8.69 22.96
N MET A 262 -11.88 -9.30 21.92
CA MET A 262 -11.87 -8.74 20.58
C MET A 262 -13.20 -8.92 19.84
N ALA A 263 -14.03 -9.88 20.25
CA ALA A 263 -15.35 -10.08 19.67
C ALA A 263 -16.32 -8.95 20.07
N ASP A 264 -16.21 -8.43 21.31
CA ASP A 264 -16.97 -7.27 21.77
C ASP A 264 -16.86 -6.08 20.80
N GLU A 265 -15.63 -5.70 20.43
CA GLU A 265 -15.41 -4.59 19.49
C GLU A 265 -15.97 -4.88 18.10
N VAL A 266 -15.88 -6.12 17.60
CA VAL A 266 -16.46 -6.50 16.31
C VAL A 266 -17.99 -6.37 16.35
N ARG A 267 -18.61 -6.67 17.50
CA ARG A 267 -20.06 -6.57 17.70
C ARG A 267 -20.58 -5.13 17.80
N GLU A 268 -19.70 -4.14 17.99
CA GLU A 268 -20.09 -2.72 17.94
C GLU A 268 -20.40 -2.24 16.52
N PHE A 269 -19.89 -2.94 15.50
CA PHE A 269 -20.15 -2.60 14.10
C PHE A 269 -21.51 -3.12 13.63
N TYR A 270 -22.08 -2.45 12.63
CA TYR A 270 -23.16 -3.05 11.83
C TYR A 270 -22.58 -4.21 11.00
N ILE A 271 -23.15 -5.40 11.16
CA ILE A 271 -22.70 -6.63 10.49
C ILE A 271 -23.76 -7.05 9.46
N PRO A 272 -23.53 -6.84 8.16
CA PRO A 272 -24.39 -7.37 7.10
C PRO A 272 -24.55 -8.90 7.20
N ASP A 273 -25.76 -9.39 6.97
CA ASP A 273 -26.08 -10.82 7.11
C ASP A 273 -26.11 -11.53 5.77
N PHE A 274 -25.01 -12.20 5.44
CA PHE A 274 -24.87 -13.04 4.27
C PHE A 274 -25.14 -14.53 4.55
N SER A 275 -25.85 -14.91 5.62
CA SER A 275 -26.22 -16.32 5.90
C SER A 275 -26.81 -17.04 4.68
N ASN A 276 -27.75 -16.38 3.98
CA ASN A 276 -28.39 -16.93 2.77
C ASN A 276 -27.69 -16.52 1.46
N TRP A 277 -26.36 -16.36 1.46
CA TRP A 277 -25.59 -15.85 0.32
C TRP A 277 -25.72 -16.67 -0.96
N LYS A 278 -26.16 -17.94 -0.89
CA LYS A 278 -26.36 -18.79 -2.07
C LYS A 278 -27.55 -18.31 -2.90
N ASP A 279 -28.60 -17.81 -2.25
CA ASP A 279 -29.74 -17.19 -2.93
C ASP A 279 -29.32 -15.87 -3.61
N HIS A 280 -29.78 -15.65 -4.85
CA HIS A 280 -29.37 -14.50 -5.65
C HIS A 280 -29.89 -13.18 -5.05
N ASP A 281 -31.20 -13.12 -4.78
CA ASP A 281 -31.87 -11.90 -4.32
C ASP A 281 -31.43 -11.52 -2.91
N SER A 282 -31.23 -12.52 -2.04
CA SER A 282 -30.73 -12.30 -0.67
C SER A 282 -29.31 -11.76 -0.68
N PHE A 283 -28.42 -12.38 -1.47
CA PHE A 283 -27.04 -11.89 -1.63
C PHE A 283 -27.02 -10.46 -2.18
N GLN A 284 -27.78 -10.18 -3.25
CA GLN A 284 -27.75 -8.88 -3.91
C GLN A 284 -28.22 -7.75 -2.97
N ARG A 285 -29.29 -7.99 -2.21
CA ARG A 285 -29.81 -7.02 -1.23
C ARG A 285 -28.79 -6.64 -0.16
N GLU A 286 -28.05 -7.61 0.37
CA GLU A 286 -27.04 -7.37 1.41
C GLU A 286 -25.75 -6.81 0.81
N PHE A 287 -25.38 -7.27 -0.38
CA PHE A 287 -24.26 -6.72 -1.14
C PHE A 287 -24.43 -5.24 -1.45
N GLU A 288 -25.63 -4.79 -1.83
CA GLU A 288 -25.90 -3.37 -2.08
C GLU A 288 -25.76 -2.51 -0.81
N LYS A 289 -26.13 -3.04 0.36
CA LYS A 289 -25.89 -2.35 1.64
C LYS A 289 -24.39 -2.24 1.91
N LEU A 290 -23.67 -3.35 1.81
CA LEU A 290 -22.22 -3.39 1.98
C LEU A 290 -21.52 -2.41 1.03
N LEU A 291 -21.91 -2.37 -0.25
CA LEU A 291 -21.33 -1.48 -1.24
C LEU A 291 -21.57 0.00 -0.90
N ARG A 292 -22.75 0.35 -0.37
CA ARG A 292 -23.03 1.71 0.11
C ARG A 292 -22.14 2.07 1.31
N ASP A 293 -21.98 1.18 2.27
CA ASP A 293 -21.17 1.43 3.47
C ASP A 293 -19.69 1.55 3.14
N LEU A 294 -19.19 0.70 2.23
CA LEU A 294 -17.84 0.81 1.67
C LEU A 294 -17.62 2.17 0.98
N LYS A 295 -18.65 2.77 0.39
CA LYS A 295 -18.57 4.06 -0.32
C LYS A 295 -18.75 5.29 0.58
N ARG A 296 -19.59 5.21 1.62
CA ARG A 296 -19.94 6.32 2.53
C ARG A 296 -18.77 6.79 3.39
N ASP A 297 -17.84 5.90 3.65
CA ASP A 297 -16.64 6.11 4.47
C ASP A 297 -15.42 6.55 3.62
N ALA A 298 -15.58 7.56 2.76
CA ALA A 298 -14.56 8.08 1.82
C ALA A 298 -14.19 9.56 2.07
#